data_AF-A0A7C3C8T3-F1
#
_entry.id   AF-A0A7C3C8T3-F1
#
_cell.length_a   1.000
_cell.length_b   1.000
_cell.length_c   1.000
_cell.angle_alpha   90.00
_cell.angle_beta   90.00
_cell.angle_gamma   90.00
#
_symmetry.space_group_name_H-M   'P 1'
#
loop_
_entity.id
_entity.type
_entity.pdbx_description
1 polymer ?
#
loop_
_entity_poly.entity_id
_entity_poly.type
_entity_poly.pdbx_seq_one_letter_code
_entity_poly.pdbx_strand_id
1 'polypeptide(L)'
;MAEFGAADLLNCYAHGVFPMADSRDDPQTYLVDPEDRGIIPLDGLKVSKSLAKTVRNHRFEIKINTCFMDVVRACAAPRPGHEDTWINDTILALYEELHSMSHAHSVECW
;
A
#
# COMPACT_ATOMS: atom_id res chain seq x y z
N MET A 1 18.59 11.39 -19.51
CA MET A 1 18.36 10.37 -18.46
C MET A 1 16.88 10.13 -18.44
N ALA A 2 16.44 8.87 -18.52
CA ALA A 2 15.04 8.56 -18.27
C ALA A 2 14.75 8.82 -16.79
N GLU A 3 13.63 9.47 -16.50
CA GLU A 3 13.12 9.67 -15.14
C GLU A 3 12.59 8.33 -14.61
N PHE A 4 12.77 8.05 -13.32
CA PHE A 4 12.33 6.80 -12.69
C PHE A 4 10.79 6.71 -12.74
N GLY A 5 10.24 5.65 -13.33
CA GLY A 5 8.79 5.48 -13.52
C GLY A 5 8.20 4.22 -12.89
N ALA A 6 6.90 4.01 -13.06
CA ALA A 6 6.21 2.84 -12.49
C ALA A 6 6.76 1.50 -12.99
N ALA A 7 7.22 1.42 -14.24
CA ALA A 7 7.85 0.21 -14.77
C ALA A 7 9.17 -0.13 -14.04
N ASP A 8 9.98 0.88 -13.71
CA ASP A 8 11.21 0.69 -12.94
C ASP A 8 10.88 0.24 -11.52
N LEU A 9 9.86 0.86 -10.91
CA LEU A 9 9.36 0.47 -9.60
C LEU A 9 8.84 -0.98 -9.58
N LEU A 10 8.11 -1.40 -10.60
CA LEU A 10 7.65 -2.77 -10.73
C LEU A 10 8.83 -3.76 -10.80
N ASN A 11 9.90 -3.38 -11.51
CA ASN A 11 11.13 -4.15 -11.54
C ASN A 11 11.82 -4.19 -10.16
N CYS A 12 11.79 -3.11 -9.38
CA CYS A 12 12.25 -3.12 -7.99
C CYS A 12 11.47 -4.15 -7.16
N TYR A 13 10.13 -4.17 -7.24
CA TYR A 13 9.31 -5.15 -6.53
C TYR A 13 9.66 -6.59 -6.91
N ALA A 14 9.94 -6.86 -8.19
CA ALA A 14 10.37 -8.19 -8.64
C ALA A 14 11.70 -8.64 -8.01
N HIS A 15 12.55 -7.70 -7.59
CA HIS A 15 13.80 -7.94 -6.88
C HIS A 15 13.65 -7.83 -5.35
N GLY A 16 12.43 -7.64 -4.85
CA GLY A 16 12.16 -7.45 -3.42
C GLY A 16 12.39 -6.03 -2.90
N VAL A 17 12.74 -5.06 -3.74
CA VAL A 17 13.02 -3.68 -3.34
C VAL A 17 11.74 -2.83 -3.43
N PHE A 18 11.50 -1.93 -2.47
CA PHE A 18 10.30 -1.10 -2.42
C PHE A 18 10.60 0.37 -2.07
N PRO A 19 9.72 1.33 -2.45
CA PRO A 19 9.97 2.75 -2.28
C PRO A 19 9.48 3.23 -0.91
N MET A 20 10.19 4.18 -0.32
CA MET A 20 9.80 4.91 0.89
C MET A 20 10.25 6.37 0.81
N ALA A 21 9.65 7.22 1.64
CA ALA A 21 10.07 8.59 1.89
C ALA A 21 10.14 8.82 3.42
N ASP A 22 10.88 9.83 3.85
CA ASP A 22 11.02 10.12 5.29
C ASP A 22 9.74 10.73 5.88
N SER A 23 8.98 11.48 5.07
CA SER A 23 7.68 12.04 5.43
C SER A 23 6.79 12.25 4.22
N ARG A 24 5.53 12.63 4.47
CA ARG A 24 4.55 12.91 3.41
C ARG A 24 4.94 14.09 2.55
N ASP A 25 5.55 15.10 3.17
CA ASP A 25 5.92 16.36 2.51
C ASP A 25 7.36 16.33 1.96
N ASP A 26 8.09 15.23 2.15
CA ASP A 26 9.42 15.06 1.57
C ASP A 26 9.31 14.80 0.06
N PRO A 27 9.89 15.65 -0.81
CA PRO A 27 9.90 15.41 -2.24
C PRO A 27 10.77 14.22 -2.67
N GLN A 28 11.66 13.74 -1.81
CA GLN A 28 12.56 12.63 -2.10
C GLN A 28 11.91 11.28 -1.82
N THR A 29 12.20 10.31 -2.68
CA THR A 29 11.84 8.90 -2.50
C THR A 29 13.10 8.08 -2.66
N TYR A 30 13.30 7.11 -1.77
CA TYR A 30 14.42 6.18 -1.80
C TYR A 30 13.91 4.74 -1.82
N LEU A 31 14.80 3.82 -2.18
CA LEU A 31 14.51 2.40 -2.26
C LEU A 31 15.05 1.68 -1.03
N VAL A 32 14.28 0.75 -0.50
CA VAL A 32 14.60 -0.04 0.68
C VAL A 32 14.72 -1.52 0.31
N ASP A 33 15.85 -2.11 0.69
CA ASP A 33 16.15 -3.53 0.59
C ASP A 33 16.56 -4.07 1.99
N PRO A 34 15.61 -4.51 2.81
CA PRO A 34 15.86 -4.99 4.15
C PRO A 34 16.44 -6.42 4.12
N GLU A 35 17.50 -6.63 4.91
CA GLU A 35 18.09 -7.96 5.13
C GLU A 35 17.08 -8.93 5.75
N ASP A 36 16.34 -8.46 6.77
CA ASP A 36 15.24 -9.19 7.40
C ASP A 36 13.88 -8.69 6.89
N ARG A 37 13.11 -9.59 6.27
CA ARG A 37 11.81 -9.25 5.66
C ARG A 37 10.64 -9.74 6.49
N GLY A 38 9.81 -8.80 6.92
CA GLY A 38 8.48 -9.11 7.47
C GLY A 38 7.57 -9.72 6.41
N ILE A 39 7.02 -10.91 6.68
CA ILE A 39 6.04 -11.58 5.83
C ILE A 39 4.83 -12.04 6.65
N ILE A 40 3.69 -12.18 5.99
CA ILE A 40 2.47 -12.77 6.57
C ILE A 40 2.10 -14.00 5.71
N PRO A 41 2.47 -15.21 6.14
CA PRO A 41 2.00 -16.42 5.47
C PRO A 41 0.47 -16.49 5.49
N LEU A 42 -0.14 -16.81 4.36
CA LEU A 42 -1.59 -16.97 4.28
C LEU A 42 -2.04 -18.27 4.97
N ASP A 43 -1.22 -19.32 4.87
CA ASP A 43 -1.43 -20.57 5.59
C ASP A 43 -1.24 -20.35 7.09
N GLY A 44 -2.28 -20.64 7.86
CA GLY A 44 -2.26 -20.47 9.31
C GLY A 44 -2.53 -19.05 9.79
N LEU A 45 -3.09 -18.17 8.94
CA LEU A 45 -3.58 -16.85 9.37
C LEU A 45 -4.51 -16.99 10.58
N LYS A 46 -4.13 -16.35 11.69
CA LYS A 46 -4.89 -16.40 12.94
C LYS A 46 -5.97 -15.32 12.96
N VAL A 47 -7.21 -15.70 12.66
CA VAL A 47 -8.37 -14.82 12.80
C VAL A 47 -8.97 -14.98 14.20
N SER A 48 -9.06 -13.88 14.96
CA SER A 48 -9.67 -13.92 16.30
C SER A 48 -11.15 -14.29 16.22
N LYS A 49 -11.69 -14.92 17.28
CA LYS A 49 -13.11 -15.34 17.32
C LYS A 49 -14.07 -14.16 17.12
N SER A 50 -13.73 -12.99 17.67
CA SER A 50 -14.51 -11.76 17.53
C SER A 50 -14.48 -11.23 16.10
N LEU A 51 -13.32 -11.19 15.45
CA LEU A 51 -13.21 -10.78 14.04
C LEU A 51 -13.97 -11.73 13.12
N ALA A 52 -13.81 -13.04 13.31
CA ALA A 52 -14.53 -14.03 12.52
C ALA A 52 -16.06 -13.89 12.66
N LYS A 53 -16.55 -13.54 13.87
CA LYS A 53 -17.96 -13.23 14.10
C LYS A 53 -18.40 -11.97 13.35
N THR A 54 -17.59 -10.90 13.37
CA THR A 54 -17.88 -9.67 12.63
C THR A 54 -18.00 -9.91 11.13
N VAL A 55 -17.08 -10.68 10.54
CA VAL A 55 -17.11 -11.00 9.10
C VAL A 55 -18.34 -11.81 8.72
N ARG A 56 -18.68 -12.87 9.48
CA ARG A 56 -19.87 -13.69 9.22
C ARG A 56 -21.21 -12.96 9.35
N ASN A 57 -21.22 -11.81 10.03
CA ASN A 57 -22.42 -10.99 10.17
C ASN A 57 -22.65 -10.07 8.94
N HIS A 58 -21.81 -10.15 7.91
CA HIS A 58 -21.96 -9.39 6.65
C HIS A 58 -22.20 -7.88 6.88
N ARG A 59 -21.52 -7.33 7.89
CA ARG A 59 -21.65 -5.91 8.28
C ARG A 59 -21.00 -4.95 7.29
N PHE A 60 -20.12 -5.47 6.44
CA PHE A 60 -19.33 -4.71 5.49
C PHE A 60 -19.47 -5.31 4.10
N GLU A 61 -19.50 -4.46 3.09
CA GLU A 61 -19.38 -4.86 1.69
C GLU A 61 -17.91 -4.74 1.29
N ILE A 62 -17.32 -5.83 0.78
CA ILE A 62 -15.93 -5.83 0.30
C ILE A 62 -15.91 -5.66 -1.21
N LYS A 63 -15.14 -4.68 -1.68
CA LYS A 63 -14.91 -4.41 -3.10
C LYS A 63 -13.42 -4.43 -3.42
N ILE A 64 -13.09 -4.58 -4.70
CA ILE A 64 -11.71 -4.63 -5.19
C ILE A 64 -11.58 -3.64 -6.34
N ASN A 65 -10.53 -2.81 -6.29
CA ASN A 65 -10.20 -1.84 -7.34
C ASN A 65 -11.35 -0.88 -7.69
N THR A 66 -12.20 -0.54 -6.72
CA THR A 66 -13.33 0.38 -6.96
C THR A 66 -13.02 1.83 -6.62
N CYS A 67 -12.08 2.09 -5.71
CA CYS A 67 -11.63 3.45 -5.40
C CYS A 67 -10.17 3.47 -4.91
N PHE A 68 -9.26 2.96 -5.74
CA PHE A 68 -7.84 2.78 -5.42
C PHE A 68 -7.18 4.04 -4.84
N MET A 69 -7.29 5.19 -5.52
CA MET A 69 -6.64 6.41 -5.05
C MET A 69 -7.22 6.94 -3.74
N ASP A 70 -8.50 6.69 -3.46
CA ASP A 70 -9.10 7.08 -2.18
C ASP A 70 -8.55 6.21 -1.04
N VAL A 71 -8.33 4.91 -1.29
CA VAL A 71 -7.65 4.02 -0.34
C VAL A 71 -6.23 4.49 -0.07
N VAL A 72 -5.43 4.76 -1.09
CA VAL A 72 -4.03 5.19 -0.90
C VAL A 72 -3.96 6.55 -0.19
N ARG A 73 -4.82 7.51 -0.55
CA ARG A 73 -4.91 8.81 0.14
C ARG A 73 -5.32 8.66 1.60
N ALA A 74 -6.26 7.77 1.91
CA ALA A 74 -6.65 7.47 3.29
C ALA A 74 -5.53 6.74 4.08
N CYS A 75 -4.72 5.92 3.40
CA CYS A 75 -3.50 5.35 3.95
C CYS A 75 -2.45 6.41 4.27
N ALA A 76 -2.36 7.46 3.44
CA ALA A 76 -1.44 8.55 3.64
C ALA A 76 -1.92 9.60 4.66
N ALA A 77 -3.21 9.62 5.02
CA ALA A 77 -3.78 10.64 5.89
C ALA A 77 -3.27 10.54 7.34
N PRO A 78 -3.05 11.67 8.05
CA PRO A 78 -2.71 11.69 9.47
C PRO A 78 -3.74 10.93 10.32
N ARG A 79 -3.29 10.26 11.38
CA ARG A 79 -4.13 9.51 12.33
C ARG A 79 -3.73 9.82 13.77
N PRO A 80 -4.64 9.66 14.75
CA PRO A 80 -4.28 9.83 16.16
C PRO A 80 -3.09 8.94 16.54
N GLY A 81 -2.00 9.54 17.02
CA GLY A 81 -0.76 8.86 17.37
C GLY A 81 0.19 8.57 16.19
N HIS A 82 -0.17 8.98 14.97
CA HIS A 82 0.64 8.84 13.77
C HIS A 82 0.32 10.01 12.82
N GLU A 83 0.86 11.19 13.14
CA GLU A 83 0.54 12.45 12.44
C GLU A 83 1.16 12.56 11.05
N ASP A 84 2.13 11.70 10.73
CA ASP A 84 2.87 11.69 9.47
C ASP A 84 2.81 10.31 8.81
N THR A 85 3.28 10.19 7.57
CA THR A 85 3.38 8.94 6.80
C THR A 85 4.56 9.00 5.86
N TRP A 86 5.02 7.86 5.37
CA TRP A 86 6.06 7.79 4.33
C TRP A 86 5.48 7.91 2.90
N ILE A 87 4.16 8.03 2.76
CA ILE A 87 3.47 8.08 1.46
C ILE A 87 3.40 9.54 0.99
N ASN A 88 4.41 9.99 0.25
CA ASN A 88 4.46 11.31 -0.38
C ASN A 88 3.77 11.33 -1.77
N ASP A 89 3.75 12.51 -2.40
CA ASP A 89 3.12 12.71 -3.71
C ASP A 89 3.77 11.90 -4.84
N THR A 90 5.09 11.69 -4.77
CA THR A 90 5.83 10.85 -5.74
C THR A 90 5.38 9.40 -5.68
N ILE A 91 5.29 8.82 -4.48
CA ILE A 91 4.80 7.45 -4.27
C ILE A 91 3.34 7.33 -4.69
N LEU A 92 2.50 8.33 -4.38
CA LEU A 92 1.11 8.38 -4.83
C LEU A 92 1.00 8.29 -6.36
N ALA A 93 1.78 9.09 -7.09
CA ALA A 93 1.78 9.09 -8.55
C ALA A 93 2.26 7.75 -9.13
N LEU A 94 3.34 7.18 -8.58
CA LEU A 94 3.86 5.88 -9.01
C LEU A 94 2.84 4.75 -8.82
N TYR A 95 2.12 4.75 -7.69
CA TYR A 95 1.09 3.75 -7.42
C TYR A 95 -0.18 3.95 -8.27
N GLU A 96 -0.53 5.20 -8.60
CA GLU A 96 -1.60 5.50 -9.57
C GLU A 96 -1.28 4.91 -10.94
N GLU A 97 -0.05 5.09 -11.42
CA GLU A 97 0.40 4.52 -12.69
C GLU A 97 0.44 2.99 -12.63
N LEU A 98 1.00 2.39 -11.57
CA LEU A 98 0.97 0.94 -11.36
C LEU A 98 -0.46 0.37 -11.34
N HIS A 99 -1.41 1.10 -10.76
CA HIS A 99 -2.81 0.69 -10.76
C HIS A 99 -3.39 0.71 -12.18
N SER A 100 -3.10 1.77 -12.96
CA SER A 100 -3.50 1.86 -14.37
C SER A 100 -2.93 0.72 -15.23
N MET A 101 -1.75 0.21 -14.86
CA MET A 101 -1.09 -0.95 -15.48
C MET A 101 -1.59 -2.29 -14.92
N SER A 102 -2.58 -2.32 -14.02
CA SER A 102 -3.08 -3.53 -13.34
C SER A 102 -2.06 -4.27 -12.47
N HIS A 103 -1.05 -3.56 -11.96
CA HIS A 103 -0.02 -4.12 -11.06
C HIS A 103 -0.17 -3.69 -9.60
N ALA A 104 -0.93 -2.62 -9.32
CA ALA A 104 -1.34 -2.27 -7.97
C ALA A 104 -2.85 -2.46 -7.77
N HIS A 105 -3.23 -2.98 -6.61
CA HIS A 105 -4.62 -3.29 -6.30
C HIS A 105 -5.03 -2.76 -4.94
N SER A 106 -6.31 -2.40 -4.82
CA SER A 106 -6.94 -1.99 -3.56
C SER A 106 -8.04 -2.96 -3.17
N VAL A 107 -8.27 -3.06 -1.86
CA VAL A 107 -9.40 -3.77 -1.26
C VAL A 107 -10.14 -2.77 -0.38
N GLU A 108 -11.44 -2.60 -0.64
CA GLU A 108 -12.26 -1.58 0.00
C GLU A 108 -13.33 -2.21 0.89
N CYS A 109 -13.64 -1.55 2.00
CA CYS A 109 -14.59 -2.00 3.02
C CYS A 109 -15.60 -0.88 3.29
N TRP A 110 -16.85 -1.09 2.85
CA TRP A 110 -17.96 -0.14 2.96
C TRP A 110 -18.94 -0.54 4.06
#